data_AF-A0A9W6KMQ8-F1
#
_entry.id   AF-A0A9W6KMQ8-F1
#
_cell.length_a   1.000
_cell.length_b   1.000
_cell.length_c   1.000
_cell.angle_alpha   90.00
_cell.angle_beta   90.00
_cell.angle_gamma   90.00
#
_symmetry.space_group_name_H-M   'P 1'
#
loop_
_entity.id
_entity.type
_entity.pdbx_description
1 polymer ?
#
loop_
_entity_poly.entity_id
_entity_poly.type
_entity_poly.pdbx_seq_one_letter_code
_entity_poly.pdbx_strand_id
1 'polypeptide(L)'
;MLYALPATPPVTLIGPDDATWWAARGEDPAGRSALVIGGLHDADALVIAAPLPALAAYLPALHTALQHAVQPGPWHDLTAPPPPGGTLVTLPHTGIRVPDPALHVSAYEEFPMPEPLAYTATLQWGPTPAGNVQHNSCTGAIMYWSAPGTPVNHEQLDAFAAASRTAAGTPLTTDDLIEALISEHQDAAHVAAAVRDGRSPIRLRVPFAYGAGLDSLYYTAERRTAATVTTPAALATLTRDLQRLEVPDGAWWQLWTGQGWEDFTTPPPSCPGLQDPR
;
A
#
# COMPACT_ATOMS: atom_id res chain seq x y z
N MET A 1 14.51 17.48 -24.43
CA MET A 1 14.91 16.05 -24.30
C MET A 1 13.72 15.33 -23.71
N LEU A 2 13.00 14.55 -24.53
CA LEU A 2 11.73 13.93 -24.17
C LEU A 2 11.99 12.49 -23.73
N TYR A 3 11.60 12.15 -22.50
CA TYR A 3 11.61 10.77 -22.01
C TYR A 3 10.19 10.22 -22.15
N ALA A 4 10.01 9.22 -23.02
CA ALA A 4 8.73 8.55 -23.20
C ALA A 4 8.69 7.27 -22.36
N LEU A 5 7.77 7.19 -21.40
CA LEU A 5 7.42 5.96 -20.69
C LEU A 5 6.06 5.46 -21.21
N PRO A 6 5.87 4.15 -21.48
CA PRO A 6 4.65 3.65 -22.09
C PRO A 6 3.53 3.26 -21.09
N ALA A 7 2.30 3.32 -21.64
CA ALA A 7 1.04 2.65 -21.27
C ALA A 7 0.27 3.10 -20.02
N THR A 8 -0.01 4.40 -19.93
CA THR A 8 -1.20 5.06 -19.33
C THR A 8 -1.15 6.57 -19.64
N PRO A 9 -2.15 7.44 -19.36
CA PRO A 9 -2.22 8.78 -19.98
C PRO A 9 -0.83 9.43 -19.94
N PRO A 10 -0.29 9.83 -21.11
CA PRO A 10 1.14 10.07 -21.23
C PRO A 10 1.56 11.11 -20.21
N VAL A 11 2.53 10.76 -19.37
CA VAL A 11 3.09 11.68 -18.40
C VAL A 11 4.30 12.33 -19.04
N THR A 12 4.21 13.64 -19.30
CA THR A 12 5.29 14.40 -19.93
C THR A 12 5.73 15.52 -18.98
N LEU A 13 7.04 15.61 -18.74
CA LEU A 13 7.63 16.74 -18.03
C LEU A 13 8.13 17.78 -19.05
N ILE A 14 7.58 18.98 -18.96
CA ILE A 14 7.93 20.13 -19.80
C ILE A 14 8.81 21.07 -19.00
N GLY A 15 9.99 21.35 -19.55
CA GLY A 15 10.95 22.28 -18.95
C GLY A 15 10.52 23.75 -19.08
N PRO A 16 11.10 24.65 -18.28
CA PRO A 16 10.86 26.09 -18.42
C PRO A 16 11.30 26.64 -19.79
N ASP A 17 12.25 25.96 -20.46
CA ASP A 17 12.83 26.42 -21.72
C ASP A 17 12.01 26.04 -22.97
N ASP A 18 10.92 25.26 -22.81
CA ASP A 18 10.04 24.89 -23.92
C ASP A 18 9.04 26.02 -24.25
N ALA A 19 9.58 27.12 -24.76
CA ALA A 19 8.82 28.34 -25.03
C ALA A 19 7.63 28.11 -25.98
N THR A 20 7.75 27.14 -26.89
CA THR A 20 6.68 26.81 -27.86
C THR A 20 5.45 26.25 -27.14
N TRP A 21 5.65 25.33 -26.19
CA TRP A 21 4.54 24.72 -25.45
C TRP A 21 3.87 25.73 -24.51
N TRP A 22 4.66 26.52 -23.77
CA TRP A 22 4.14 27.54 -22.86
C TRP A 22 3.37 28.65 -23.60
N ALA A 23 3.90 29.11 -24.75
CA ALA A 23 3.22 30.09 -25.60
C ALA A 23 1.89 29.57 -26.15
N ALA A 24 1.81 28.28 -26.53
CA ALA A 24 0.58 27.66 -27.02
C ALA A 24 -0.54 27.64 -25.97
N ARG A 25 -0.20 27.67 -24.68
CA ARG A 25 -1.18 27.78 -23.57
C ARG A 25 -1.39 29.21 -23.07
N GLY A 26 -0.65 30.18 -23.60
CA GLY A 26 -0.71 31.58 -23.16
C GLY A 26 -0.16 31.79 -21.75
N GLU A 27 0.77 30.94 -21.31
CA GLU A 27 1.36 30.98 -19.97
C GLU A 27 2.85 31.34 -20.02
N ASP A 28 3.35 32.06 -19.00
CA ASP A 28 4.79 32.30 -18.79
C ASP A 28 5.36 31.20 -17.88
N PRO A 29 6.41 30.47 -18.31
CA PRO A 29 7.05 29.46 -17.47
C PRO A 29 7.55 30.03 -16.14
N ALA A 30 8.09 31.26 -16.11
CA ALA A 30 8.65 31.90 -14.92
C ALA A 30 9.60 30.96 -14.11
N GLY A 31 10.42 30.17 -14.80
CA GLY A 31 11.34 29.20 -14.19
C GLY A 31 10.68 27.91 -13.65
N ARG A 32 9.39 27.69 -13.92
CA ARG A 32 8.65 26.50 -13.52
C ARG A 32 8.72 25.42 -14.61
N SER A 33 8.61 24.18 -14.18
CA SER A 33 8.35 23.05 -15.07
C SER A 33 6.85 22.69 -15.01
N ALA A 34 6.35 22.03 -16.04
CA ALA A 34 4.98 21.50 -16.06
C ALA A 34 5.02 19.98 -16.14
N LEU A 35 4.26 19.32 -15.28
CA LEU A 35 3.95 17.90 -15.39
C LEU A 35 2.58 17.76 -16.04
N VAL A 36 2.53 17.14 -17.22
CA VAL A 36 1.33 16.94 -18.02
C VAL A 36 0.92 15.48 -17.93
N ILE A 37 -0.33 15.21 -17.59
CA ILE A 37 -0.90 13.85 -17.53
C ILE A 37 -2.05 13.78 -18.54
N GLY A 38 -1.84 13.06 -19.64
CA GLY A 38 -2.74 13.05 -20.80
C GLY A 38 -2.01 13.47 -22.08
N GLY A 39 -2.71 13.58 -23.21
CA GLY A 39 -2.08 14.03 -24.44
C GLY A 39 -1.53 15.45 -24.31
N LEU A 40 -0.30 15.65 -24.80
CA LEU A 40 0.45 16.89 -24.59
C LEU A 40 -0.28 18.17 -25.08
N HIS A 41 -1.16 18.00 -26.06
CA HIS A 41 -1.95 19.05 -26.70
C HIS A 41 -3.45 18.90 -26.45
N ASP A 42 -3.86 17.94 -25.63
CA ASP A 42 -5.27 17.71 -25.36
C ASP A 42 -5.79 18.77 -24.39
N ALA A 43 -7.01 19.24 -24.63
CA ALA A 43 -7.62 20.30 -23.82
C ALA A 43 -7.97 19.83 -22.40
N ASP A 44 -8.17 18.52 -22.22
CA ASP A 44 -8.52 17.83 -20.98
C ASP A 44 -7.29 17.29 -20.22
N ALA A 45 -6.08 17.50 -20.73
CA ALA A 45 -4.87 17.11 -20.02
C ALA A 45 -4.73 17.86 -18.69
N LEU A 46 -4.43 17.11 -17.62
CA LEU A 46 -4.12 17.70 -16.32
C LEU A 46 -2.69 18.26 -16.35
N VAL A 47 -2.54 19.54 -16.02
CA VAL A 47 -1.25 20.24 -16.00
C VAL A 47 -0.95 20.72 -14.60
N ILE A 48 0.20 20.32 -14.05
CA ILE A 48 0.72 20.78 -12.76
C ILE A 48 2.00 21.58 -13.01
N ALA A 49 1.93 22.90 -12.86
CA ALA A 49 3.08 23.80 -13.05
C ALA A 49 3.71 24.20 -11.71
N ALA A 50 4.96 23.79 -11.48
CA ALA A 50 5.70 24.09 -10.26
C ALA A 50 7.23 24.06 -10.50
N PRO A 51 8.05 24.63 -9.60
CA PRO A 51 9.50 24.44 -9.66
C PRO A 51 9.87 22.95 -9.67
N LEU A 52 10.90 22.58 -10.44
CA LEU A 52 11.31 21.18 -10.60
C LEU A 52 11.53 20.42 -9.28
N PRO A 53 12.15 21.01 -8.23
CA PRO A 53 12.28 20.32 -6.93
C PRO A 53 10.95 19.99 -6.27
N ALA A 54 9.93 20.85 -6.44
CA ALA A 54 8.60 20.60 -5.92
C ALA A 54 7.92 19.45 -6.68
N LEU A 55 7.98 19.46 -8.03
CA LEU A 55 7.47 18.35 -8.83
C LEU A 55 8.16 17.02 -8.48
N ALA A 56 9.49 17.05 -8.27
CA ALA A 56 10.25 15.86 -7.90
C ALA A 56 9.81 15.27 -6.55
N ALA A 57 9.41 16.10 -5.58
CA ALA A 57 8.86 15.63 -4.31
C ALA A 57 7.48 14.96 -4.46
N TYR A 58 6.70 15.36 -5.47
CA TYR A 58 5.39 14.76 -5.77
C TYR A 58 5.47 13.52 -6.65
N LEU A 59 6.54 13.33 -7.43
CA LEU A 59 6.67 12.21 -8.36
C LEU A 59 6.49 10.83 -7.70
N PRO A 60 7.04 10.53 -6.50
CA PRO A 60 6.79 9.24 -5.83
C PRO A 60 5.30 9.03 -5.52
N ALA A 61 4.65 10.02 -4.91
CA ALA A 61 3.23 9.95 -4.56
C ALA A 61 2.33 9.87 -5.80
N LEU A 62 2.67 10.62 -6.85
CA LEU A 62 1.97 10.58 -8.13
C LEU A 62 2.20 9.26 -8.85
N HIS A 63 3.41 8.69 -8.80
CA HIS A 63 3.70 7.39 -9.39
C HIS A 63 2.87 6.30 -8.71
N THR A 64 2.79 6.32 -7.38
CA THR A 64 1.91 5.43 -6.61
C THR A 64 0.43 5.65 -6.98
N ALA A 65 -0.04 6.90 -7.00
CA ALA A 65 -1.43 7.20 -7.36
C ALA A 65 -1.78 6.82 -8.80
N LEU A 66 -0.86 7.02 -9.74
CA LEU A 66 -1.01 6.57 -11.12
C LEU A 66 -1.00 5.04 -11.16
N GLN A 67 -0.05 4.33 -10.55
CA GLN A 67 -0.08 2.87 -10.50
C GLN A 67 -1.41 2.30 -9.97
N HIS A 68 -2.04 2.95 -8.98
CA HIS A 68 -3.37 2.60 -8.51
C HIS A 68 -4.50 2.94 -9.51
N ALA A 69 -4.42 4.07 -10.20
CA ALA A 69 -5.42 4.49 -11.21
C ALA A 69 -5.30 3.73 -12.54
N VAL A 70 -4.12 3.18 -12.83
CA VAL A 70 -3.70 2.55 -14.09
C VAL A 70 -3.96 1.04 -14.12
N GLN A 71 -4.55 0.47 -13.08
CA GLN A 71 -5.08 -0.89 -13.10
C GLN A 71 -6.61 -0.91 -13.38
N PRO A 72 -7.11 -0.58 -14.59
CA PRO A 72 -8.21 -1.35 -15.11
C PRO A 72 -7.60 -2.67 -15.57
N GLY A 73 -7.52 -3.65 -14.66
CA GLY A 73 -7.36 -5.03 -15.11
C GLY A 73 -8.41 -5.31 -16.18
N PRO A 74 -8.11 -6.08 -17.24
CA PRO A 74 -9.17 -6.57 -18.12
C PRO A 74 -10.23 -7.13 -17.20
N TRP A 75 -11.48 -6.63 -17.30
CA TRP A 75 -12.61 -7.06 -16.46
C TRP A 75 -12.47 -8.56 -16.31
N HIS A 76 -11.91 -9.01 -15.17
CA HIS A 76 -11.79 -10.43 -14.95
C HIS A 76 -13.23 -10.86 -14.90
N ASP A 77 -13.55 -11.91 -15.64
CA ASP A 77 -14.80 -12.58 -15.39
C ASP A 77 -14.76 -12.95 -13.91
N LEU A 78 -15.46 -12.17 -13.09
CA LEU A 78 -15.46 -12.31 -11.64
C LEU A 78 -16.05 -13.66 -11.22
N THR A 79 -16.64 -14.40 -12.17
CA THR A 79 -17.13 -15.76 -11.98
C THR A 79 -16.09 -16.83 -12.32
N ALA A 80 -15.03 -16.49 -13.05
CA ALA A 80 -13.97 -17.41 -13.39
C ALA A 80 -12.90 -17.43 -12.28
N PRO A 81 -12.50 -18.61 -11.77
CA PRO A 81 -11.40 -18.70 -10.82
C PRO A 81 -10.12 -18.14 -11.46
N PRO A 82 -9.26 -17.43 -10.70
CA PRO A 82 -8.01 -16.92 -11.24
C PRO A 82 -7.19 -18.09 -11.81
N PRO A 83 -6.57 -17.92 -13.00
CA PRO A 83 -5.85 -19.01 -13.64
C PRO A 83 -4.71 -19.51 -12.74
N PRO A 84 -4.55 -20.83 -12.56
CA PRO A 84 -3.43 -21.36 -11.81
C PRO A 84 -2.11 -20.98 -12.52
N GLY A 85 -1.24 -20.25 -11.83
CA GLY A 85 0.02 -19.75 -12.38
C GLY A 85 -0.02 -18.34 -12.98
N GLY A 86 -1.09 -17.57 -12.74
CA GLY A 86 -1.10 -16.13 -13.02
C GLY A 86 0.04 -15.38 -12.31
N THR A 87 0.52 -14.29 -12.91
CA THR A 87 1.50 -13.41 -12.27
C THR A 87 0.86 -12.75 -11.06
N LEU A 88 1.38 -12.99 -9.86
CA LEU A 88 0.88 -12.36 -8.64
C LEU A 88 1.48 -10.95 -8.49
N VAL A 89 0.68 -10.03 -7.95
CA VAL A 89 1.07 -8.66 -7.62
C VAL A 89 1.37 -8.56 -6.12
N THR A 90 2.55 -8.03 -5.78
CA THR A 90 2.91 -7.77 -4.38
C THR A 90 2.27 -6.47 -3.91
N LEU A 91 1.51 -6.52 -2.81
CA LEU A 91 0.99 -5.33 -2.16
C LEU A 91 2.11 -4.62 -1.39
N PRO A 92 2.26 -3.29 -1.56
CA PRO A 92 3.46 -2.58 -1.14
C PRO A 92 3.66 -2.49 0.37
N HIS A 93 2.59 -2.45 1.18
CA HIS A 93 2.73 -2.24 2.61
C HIS A 93 2.80 -3.56 3.41
N THR A 94 2.08 -4.59 2.96
CA THR A 94 2.03 -5.88 3.64
C THR A 94 2.99 -6.90 3.05
N GLY A 95 3.37 -6.76 1.78
CA GLY A 95 4.21 -7.72 1.06
C GLY A 95 3.48 -9.01 0.69
N ILE A 96 2.18 -9.13 0.94
CA ILE A 96 1.39 -10.25 0.42
C ILE A 96 1.31 -10.16 -1.10
N ARG A 97 1.13 -11.29 -1.75
CA ARG A 97 1.00 -11.41 -3.20
C ARG A 97 -0.40 -11.86 -3.55
N VAL A 98 -1.11 -11.06 -4.33
CA VAL A 98 -2.50 -11.32 -4.73
C VAL A 98 -2.63 -11.49 -6.24
N PRO A 99 -3.64 -12.22 -6.74
CA PRO A 99 -3.90 -12.33 -8.17
C PRO A 99 -4.23 -11.00 -8.84
N ASP A 100 -4.99 -10.14 -8.17
CA ASP A 100 -5.46 -8.84 -8.70
C ASP A 100 -5.49 -7.79 -7.58
N PRO A 101 -4.71 -6.70 -7.66
CA PRO A 101 -4.70 -5.65 -6.64
C PRO A 101 -6.00 -4.82 -6.61
N ALA A 102 -6.92 -5.04 -7.54
CA ALA A 102 -8.22 -4.37 -7.55
C ALA A 102 -9.08 -4.75 -6.35
N LEU A 103 -8.91 -5.95 -5.75
CA LEU A 103 -9.55 -6.31 -4.49
C LEU A 103 -8.84 -5.61 -3.32
N HIS A 104 -9.53 -4.67 -2.67
CA HIS A 104 -8.97 -3.87 -1.59
C HIS A 104 -10.03 -3.46 -0.55
N VAL A 105 -9.58 -3.05 0.64
CA VAL A 105 -10.43 -2.40 1.63
C VAL A 105 -10.59 -0.92 1.26
N SER A 106 -11.82 -0.49 1.09
CA SER A 106 -12.19 0.88 0.72
C SER A 106 -12.60 1.74 1.92
N ALA A 107 -13.11 1.11 2.96
CA ALA A 107 -13.50 1.76 4.22
C ALA A 107 -13.22 0.81 5.38
N TYR A 108 -12.81 1.37 6.51
CA TYR A 108 -12.48 0.64 7.73
C TYR A 108 -12.86 1.45 8.96
N GLU A 109 -13.52 0.81 9.93
CA GLU A 109 -13.94 1.43 11.18
C GLU A 109 -13.70 0.46 12.35
N GLU A 110 -13.01 0.93 13.37
CA GLU A 110 -12.82 0.22 14.64
C GLU A 110 -13.81 0.72 15.68
N PHE A 111 -14.36 -0.20 16.47
CA PHE A 111 -15.22 0.12 17.59
C PHE A 111 -14.42 0.07 18.88
N PRO A 112 -14.41 1.15 19.68
CA PRO A 112 -13.72 1.15 20.96
C PRO A 112 -14.44 0.21 21.92
N MET A 113 -13.88 -0.98 22.13
CA MET A 113 -14.34 -1.94 23.12
C MET A 113 -13.19 -2.31 24.08
N PRO A 114 -13.47 -2.58 25.36
CA PRO A 114 -12.49 -3.09 26.29
C PRO A 114 -12.16 -4.54 25.93
N GLU A 115 -11.30 -4.72 24.94
CA GLU A 115 -10.68 -5.95 24.40
C GLU A 115 -11.56 -7.23 24.32
N PRO A 116 -11.64 -7.92 23.16
CA PRO A 116 -10.88 -7.68 21.93
C PRO A 116 -11.46 -6.60 21.01
N LEU A 117 -10.68 -6.19 20.00
CA LEU A 117 -11.06 -5.20 19.00
C LEU A 117 -12.20 -5.73 18.11
N ALA A 118 -13.28 -4.97 17.97
CA ALA A 118 -14.29 -5.20 16.93
C ALA A 118 -14.10 -4.16 15.84
N TYR A 119 -14.28 -4.58 14.59
CA TYR A 119 -14.18 -3.68 13.45
C TYR A 119 -15.16 -4.07 12.35
N THR A 120 -15.42 -3.13 11.46
CA THR A 120 -16.06 -3.35 10.16
C THR A 120 -15.17 -2.84 9.04
N ALA A 121 -15.17 -3.54 7.91
CA ALA A 121 -14.47 -3.12 6.71
C ALA A 121 -15.34 -3.31 5.47
N THR A 122 -15.20 -2.45 4.46
CA THR A 122 -15.89 -2.62 3.16
C THR A 122 -14.87 -2.99 2.09
N LEU A 123 -15.05 -4.16 1.48
CA LEU A 123 -14.25 -4.64 0.36
C LEU A 123 -14.80 -4.12 -0.97
N GLN A 124 -13.90 -3.68 -1.84
CA GLN A 124 -14.18 -3.33 -3.23
C GLN A 124 -13.28 -4.13 -4.16
N TRP A 125 -13.78 -4.46 -5.34
CA TRP A 125 -13.00 -5.00 -6.46
C TRP A 125 -13.05 -4.00 -7.61
N GLY A 126 -12.00 -3.18 -7.71
CA GLY A 126 -11.99 -2.02 -8.61
C GLY A 126 -13.15 -1.08 -8.25
N PRO A 127 -14.04 -0.71 -9.19
CA PRO A 127 -15.21 0.12 -8.90
C PRO A 127 -16.41 -0.66 -8.32
N THR A 128 -16.34 -1.99 -8.24
CA THR A 128 -17.47 -2.84 -7.87
C THR A 128 -17.45 -3.13 -6.36
N PRO A 129 -18.54 -2.92 -5.62
CA PRO A 129 -18.65 -3.37 -4.25
C PRO A 129 -18.52 -4.91 -4.18
N ALA A 130 -17.58 -5.41 -3.38
CA ALA A 130 -17.43 -6.84 -3.14
C ALA A 130 -18.31 -7.26 -1.95
N GLY A 131 -18.19 -6.56 -0.81
CA GLY A 131 -18.99 -6.86 0.36
C GLY A 131 -18.49 -6.17 1.62
N ASN A 132 -19.02 -6.57 2.77
CA ASN A 132 -18.60 -6.08 4.07
C ASN A 132 -18.01 -7.20 4.90
N VAL A 133 -17.05 -6.83 5.73
CA VAL A 133 -16.40 -7.68 6.72
C VAL A 133 -16.74 -7.14 8.10
N GLN A 134 -17.02 -8.03 9.05
CA GLN A 134 -17.07 -7.70 10.47
C GLN A 134 -16.23 -8.70 11.24
N HIS A 135 -15.41 -8.18 12.15
CA HIS A 135 -14.75 -9.00 13.15
C HIS A 135 -15.51 -8.93 14.47
N ASN A 136 -15.92 -10.10 14.95
CA ASN A 136 -16.54 -10.23 16.26
C ASN A 136 -15.46 -10.52 17.30
N SER A 137 -15.21 -9.53 18.15
CA SER A 137 -14.21 -9.63 19.20
C SER A 137 -14.46 -10.77 20.19
N CYS A 138 -15.71 -11.12 20.49
CA CYS A 138 -16.03 -12.18 21.46
C CYS A 138 -15.64 -13.57 20.95
N THR A 139 -15.68 -13.78 19.64
CA THR A 139 -15.43 -15.10 19.03
C THR A 139 -14.12 -15.15 18.25
N GLY A 140 -13.49 -14.00 17.99
CA GLY A 140 -12.36 -13.88 17.05
C GLY A 140 -12.73 -14.21 15.61
N ALA A 141 -14.04 -14.21 15.28
CA ALA A 141 -14.52 -14.66 13.99
C ALA A 141 -14.59 -13.49 13.01
N ILE A 142 -14.06 -13.70 11.81
CA ILE A 142 -14.23 -12.80 10.67
C ILE A 142 -15.43 -13.28 9.87
N MET A 143 -16.41 -12.40 9.69
CA MET A 143 -17.60 -12.67 8.88
C MET A 143 -17.58 -11.79 7.65
N TYR A 144 -17.85 -12.38 6.48
CA TYR A 144 -18.01 -11.69 5.22
C TYR A 144 -19.47 -11.74 4.77
N TRP A 145 -19.99 -10.63 4.23
CA TRP A 145 -21.28 -10.56 3.55
C TRP A 145 -21.10 -9.88 2.20
N SER A 146 -21.39 -10.62 1.14
CA SER A 146 -21.34 -10.10 -0.24
C SER A 146 -22.32 -8.96 -0.45
N ALA A 147 -21.90 -7.97 -1.24
CA ALA A 147 -22.78 -6.90 -1.66
C ALA A 147 -23.91 -7.44 -2.56
N PRO A 148 -25.14 -6.91 -2.49
CA PRO A 148 -26.21 -7.35 -3.38
C PRO A 148 -25.87 -7.18 -4.86
N GLY A 149 -26.09 -8.22 -5.66
CA GLY A 149 -25.87 -8.18 -7.11
C GLY A 149 -24.40 -8.23 -7.55
N THR A 150 -23.46 -8.44 -6.61
CA THR A 150 -22.05 -8.68 -6.94
C THR A 150 -21.79 -10.16 -7.23
N PRO A 151 -20.91 -10.50 -8.18
CA PRO A 151 -20.44 -11.87 -8.36
C PRO A 151 -19.45 -12.32 -7.29
N VAL A 152 -18.93 -11.42 -6.45
CA VAL A 152 -17.93 -11.73 -5.41
C VAL A 152 -18.61 -12.34 -4.17
N ASN A 153 -19.01 -13.61 -4.27
CA ASN A 153 -19.53 -14.36 -3.13
C ASN A 153 -18.41 -15.06 -2.32
N HIS A 154 -18.76 -15.81 -1.28
CA HIS A 154 -17.78 -16.53 -0.45
C HIS A 154 -16.88 -17.45 -1.27
N GLU A 155 -17.42 -18.16 -2.27
CA GLU A 155 -16.66 -19.05 -3.13
C GLU A 155 -15.60 -18.30 -3.96
N GLN A 156 -15.95 -17.13 -4.51
CA GLN A 156 -15.00 -16.29 -5.24
C GLN A 156 -13.92 -15.73 -4.32
N LEU A 157 -14.29 -15.31 -3.10
CA LEU A 157 -13.34 -14.80 -2.13
C LEU A 157 -12.37 -15.91 -1.65
N ASP A 158 -12.88 -17.10 -1.40
CA ASP A 158 -12.08 -18.28 -1.03
C ASP A 158 -11.12 -18.67 -2.16
N ALA A 159 -11.58 -18.67 -3.42
CA ALA A 159 -10.72 -18.92 -4.57
C ALA A 159 -9.62 -17.86 -4.72
N PHE A 160 -9.94 -16.59 -4.47
CA PHE A 160 -8.97 -15.50 -4.50
C PHE A 160 -7.92 -15.65 -3.39
N ALA A 161 -8.35 -15.98 -2.16
CA ALA A 161 -7.46 -16.23 -1.04
C ALA A 161 -6.54 -17.43 -1.31
N ALA A 162 -7.11 -18.55 -1.80
CA ALA A 162 -6.35 -19.74 -2.15
C ALA A 162 -5.32 -19.52 -3.28
N ALA A 163 -5.53 -18.51 -4.13
CA ALA A 163 -4.56 -18.09 -5.15
C ALA A 163 -3.52 -17.06 -4.63
N SER A 164 -3.80 -16.41 -3.51
CA SER A 164 -2.93 -15.43 -2.87
C SER A 164 -1.84 -16.09 -2.02
N ARG A 165 -0.74 -15.38 -1.78
CA ARG A 165 0.44 -15.90 -1.07
C ARG A 165 0.99 -14.89 -0.08
N THR A 166 1.53 -15.37 1.04
CA THR A 166 2.43 -14.58 1.88
C THR A 166 3.70 -14.19 1.10
N ALA A 167 4.48 -13.25 1.65
CA ALA A 167 5.81 -12.92 1.13
C ALA A 167 6.70 -14.18 0.97
N ALA A 168 6.62 -15.11 1.93
CA ALA A 168 7.36 -16.38 1.91
C ALA A 168 6.79 -17.43 0.94
N GLY A 169 5.61 -17.20 0.35
CA GLY A 169 5.00 -18.13 -0.61
C GLY A 169 4.02 -19.12 -0.04
N THR A 170 3.61 -18.95 1.21
CA THR A 170 2.54 -19.75 1.82
C THR A 170 1.17 -19.33 1.27
N PRO A 171 0.29 -20.27 0.88
CA PRO A 171 -1.11 -19.96 0.57
C PRO A 171 -1.81 -19.25 1.73
N LEU A 172 -2.73 -18.34 1.41
CA LEU A 172 -3.55 -17.64 2.41
C LEU A 172 -4.93 -18.32 2.55
N THR A 173 -5.48 -18.31 3.76
CA THR A 173 -6.92 -18.51 3.98
C THR A 173 -7.68 -17.21 3.72
N THR A 174 -9.00 -17.27 3.65
CA THR A 174 -9.85 -16.09 3.51
C THR A 174 -9.69 -15.11 4.66
N ASP A 175 -9.59 -15.63 5.89
CA ASP A 175 -9.35 -14.82 7.08
C ASP A 175 -7.98 -14.14 7.02
N ASP A 176 -6.91 -14.89 6.66
CA ASP A 176 -5.56 -14.32 6.52
C ASP A 176 -5.52 -13.23 5.42
N LEU A 177 -6.21 -13.45 4.31
CA LEU A 177 -6.31 -12.46 3.23
C LEU A 177 -7.01 -11.20 3.72
N ILE A 178 -8.16 -11.32 4.39
CA ILE A 178 -8.93 -10.18 4.88
C ILE A 178 -8.10 -9.35 5.87
N GLU A 179 -7.45 -10.00 6.83
CA GLU A 179 -6.58 -9.33 7.80
C GLU A 179 -5.40 -8.62 7.12
N ALA A 180 -4.84 -9.23 6.08
CA ALA A 180 -3.77 -8.61 5.31
C ALA A 180 -4.27 -7.42 4.49
N LEU A 181 -5.46 -7.48 3.87
CA LEU A 181 -6.04 -6.35 3.15
C LEU A 181 -6.40 -5.17 4.09
N ILE A 182 -6.84 -5.47 5.31
CA ILE A 182 -7.08 -4.46 6.35
C ILE A 182 -5.74 -3.82 6.77
N SER A 183 -4.72 -4.64 7.04
CA SER A 183 -3.38 -4.16 7.37
C SER A 183 -2.80 -3.28 6.25
N GLU A 184 -3.00 -3.67 4.98
CA GLU A 184 -2.60 -2.90 3.81
C GLU A 184 -3.29 -1.53 3.78
N HIS A 185 -4.59 -1.48 4.00
CA HIS A 185 -5.35 -0.23 4.02
C HIS A 185 -4.90 0.70 5.15
N GLN A 186 -4.77 0.18 6.36
CA GLN A 186 -4.31 0.96 7.51
C GLN A 186 -2.88 1.46 7.34
N ASP A 187 -1.96 0.63 6.84
CA ASP A 187 -0.58 1.01 6.58
C ASP A 187 -0.49 2.05 5.47
N ALA A 188 -1.27 1.91 4.39
CA ALA A 188 -1.35 2.90 3.32
C ALA A 188 -1.84 4.25 3.83
N ALA A 189 -2.90 4.27 4.66
CA ALA A 189 -3.41 5.49 5.27
C ALA A 189 -2.37 6.17 6.18
N HIS A 190 -1.66 5.38 6.99
CA HIS A 190 -0.58 5.86 7.86
C HIS A 190 0.60 6.44 7.06
N VAL A 191 1.08 5.73 6.04
CA VAL A 191 2.16 6.20 5.16
C VAL A 191 1.74 7.48 4.47
N ALA A 192 0.53 7.54 3.90
CA ALA A 192 0.02 8.71 3.21
C ALA A 192 -0.07 9.93 4.15
N ALA A 193 -0.53 9.74 5.40
CA ALA A 193 -0.57 10.80 6.39
C ALA A 193 0.84 11.31 6.76
N ALA A 194 1.76 10.40 7.08
CA ALA A 194 3.14 10.75 7.42
C ALA A 194 3.85 11.50 6.28
N VAL A 195 3.72 11.02 5.03
CA VAL A 195 4.33 11.66 3.85
C VAL A 195 3.76 13.05 3.62
N ARG A 196 2.44 13.22 3.76
CA ARG A 196 1.78 14.54 3.63
C ARG A 196 2.33 15.54 4.65
N ASP A 197 2.67 15.07 5.84
CA ASP A 197 3.22 15.89 6.92
C ASP A 197 4.76 16.06 6.83
N GLY A 198 5.39 15.54 5.77
CA GLY A 198 6.84 15.57 5.59
C GLY A 198 7.60 14.71 6.62
N ARG A 199 6.95 13.68 7.16
CA ARG A 199 7.48 12.80 8.21
C ARG A 199 7.80 11.42 7.66
N SER A 200 8.68 10.69 8.36
CA SER A 200 9.00 9.30 8.05
C SER A 200 8.00 8.36 8.76
N PRO A 201 7.28 7.49 8.02
CA PRO A 201 6.40 6.49 8.62
C PRO A 201 7.20 5.34 9.25
N ILE A 202 6.79 4.93 10.46
CA ILE A 202 7.41 3.85 11.23
C ILE A 202 6.29 2.93 11.73
N ARG A 203 6.55 1.62 11.81
CA ARG A 203 5.65 0.65 12.43
C ARG A 203 6.39 -0.32 13.35
N LEU A 204 5.72 -0.80 14.39
CA LEU A 204 6.19 -1.86 15.27
C LEU A 204 5.58 -3.19 14.84
N ARG A 205 6.42 -4.16 14.53
CA ARG A 205 6.02 -5.55 14.29
C ARG A 205 6.12 -6.32 15.60
N VAL A 206 5.08 -7.07 15.94
CA VAL A 206 5.00 -7.88 17.17
C VAL A 206 4.61 -9.31 16.80
N PRO A 207 5.22 -10.34 17.41
CA PRO A 207 4.87 -11.72 17.14
C PRO A 207 3.42 -12.00 17.53
N PHE A 208 2.74 -12.81 16.72
CA PHE A 208 1.40 -13.25 17.02
C PHE A 208 1.46 -14.32 18.13
N ALA A 209 1.01 -13.99 19.34
CA ALA A 209 1.27 -14.79 20.54
C ALA A 209 0.38 -16.05 20.71
N TYR A 210 -0.41 -16.45 19.71
CA TYR A 210 -1.44 -17.48 19.87
C TYR A 210 -1.20 -18.75 19.03
N GLY A 211 -0.66 -19.80 19.65
CA GLY A 211 -0.77 -21.18 19.16
C GLY A 211 0.44 -21.72 18.38
N ALA A 212 0.57 -23.05 18.39
CA ALA A 212 1.66 -23.76 17.73
C ALA A 212 1.65 -23.52 16.21
N GLY A 213 2.78 -23.05 15.65
CA GLY A 213 2.93 -22.82 14.22
C GLY A 213 2.72 -21.37 13.75
N LEU A 214 2.42 -20.43 14.65
CA LEU A 214 2.32 -19.00 14.34
C LEU A 214 3.59 -18.20 14.71
N ASP A 215 4.67 -18.89 15.09
CA ASP A 215 5.94 -18.28 15.53
C ASP A 215 6.62 -17.40 14.46
N SER A 216 6.16 -17.48 13.21
CA SER A 216 6.61 -16.68 12.07
C SER A 216 5.61 -15.59 11.63
N LEU A 217 4.45 -15.49 12.28
CA LEU A 217 3.45 -14.48 11.99
C LEU A 217 3.63 -13.26 12.90
N TYR A 218 3.53 -12.09 12.28
CA TYR A 218 3.69 -10.82 12.94
C TYR A 218 2.57 -9.88 12.51
N TYR A 219 2.04 -9.10 13.44
CA TYR A 219 1.10 -8.03 13.14
C TYR A 219 1.71 -6.67 13.45
N THR A 220 1.08 -5.61 12.93
CA THR A 220 1.47 -4.23 13.25
C THR A 220 0.78 -3.81 14.54
N ALA A 221 1.51 -3.80 15.65
CA ALA A 221 0.95 -3.41 16.96
C ALA A 221 0.91 -1.90 17.16
N GLU A 222 1.82 -1.17 16.50
CA GLU A 222 1.90 0.28 16.65
C GLU A 222 2.35 0.95 15.36
N ARG A 223 1.85 2.16 15.12
CA ARG A 223 2.23 3.03 14.01
C ARG A 223 2.67 4.39 14.57
N ARG A 224 3.83 4.88 14.13
CA ARG A 224 4.42 6.16 14.56
C ARG A 224 4.96 6.94 13.37
N THR A 225 5.23 8.22 13.59
CA THR A 225 5.92 9.07 12.62
C THR A 225 7.11 9.76 13.25
N ALA A 226 8.22 9.85 12.52
CA ALA A 226 9.42 10.58 12.94
C ALA A 226 9.69 11.78 12.03
N ALA A 227 10.60 12.66 12.48
CA ALA A 227 11.21 13.63 11.58
C ALA A 227 11.81 12.91 10.36
N THR A 228 11.84 13.57 9.20
CA THR A 228 12.31 12.97 7.96
C THR A 228 13.72 12.41 8.13
N VAL A 229 13.88 11.12 7.85
CA VAL A 229 15.16 10.44 7.96
C VAL A 229 15.86 10.47 6.61
N THR A 230 16.67 11.50 6.37
CA THR A 230 17.42 11.67 5.12
C THR A 230 18.94 11.52 5.28
N THR A 231 19.42 11.35 6.52
CA THR A 231 20.86 11.27 6.82
C THR A 231 21.16 10.13 7.81
N PRO A 232 22.38 9.57 7.79
CA PRO A 232 22.80 8.58 8.79
C PRO A 232 22.72 9.09 10.24
N ALA A 233 22.92 10.39 10.46
CA ALA A 233 22.83 10.98 11.80
C ALA A 233 21.38 11.08 12.31
N ALA A 234 20.43 11.43 11.41
CA ALA A 234 19.00 11.39 11.72
C ALA A 234 18.54 9.96 12.02
N LEU A 235 19.01 9.00 11.21
CA LEU A 235 18.77 7.57 11.40
C LEU A 235 19.25 7.11 12.78
N ALA A 236 20.51 7.39 13.14
CA ALA A 236 21.07 7.03 14.44
C ALA A 236 20.35 7.67 15.64
N THR A 237 19.82 8.90 15.46
CA THR A 237 19.03 9.57 16.49
C THR A 237 17.70 8.86 16.69
N LEU A 238 17.00 8.57 15.60
CA LEU A 238 15.76 7.79 15.64
C LEU A 238 15.96 6.41 16.27
N THR A 239 17.05 5.71 15.94
CA THR A 239 17.38 4.40 16.52
C THR A 239 17.47 4.50 18.03
N ARG A 240 18.19 5.50 18.55
CA ARG A 240 18.35 5.71 19.98
C ARG A 240 17.03 6.02 20.67
N ASP A 241 16.17 6.79 20.02
CA ASP A 241 14.86 7.15 20.59
C ASP A 241 13.93 5.95 20.64
N LEU A 242 13.89 5.12 19.59
CA LEU A 242 13.08 3.90 19.58
C LEU A 242 13.61 2.81 20.53
N GLN A 243 14.92 2.70 20.72
CA GLN A 243 15.53 1.78 21.70
C GLN A 243 15.18 2.09 23.16
N ARG A 244 14.69 3.29 23.46
CA ARG A 244 14.25 3.67 24.82
C ARG A 244 12.80 3.29 25.09
N LEU A 245 12.06 2.85 24.07
CA LEU A 245 10.69 2.40 24.22
C LEU A 245 10.69 0.95 24.67
N GLU A 246 9.89 0.67 25.69
CA GLU A 246 9.57 -0.70 26.05
C GLU A 246 8.65 -1.27 24.96
N VAL A 247 9.07 -2.38 24.35
CA VAL A 247 8.31 -3.10 23.32
C VAL A 247 8.19 -4.56 23.74
N PRO A 248 7.13 -5.27 23.31
CA PRO A 248 6.98 -6.70 23.61
C PRO A 248 8.19 -7.53 23.16
N ASP A 249 8.45 -8.63 23.85
CA ASP A 249 9.51 -9.57 23.46
C ASP A 249 9.32 -10.07 22.02
N GLY A 250 10.39 -10.05 21.24
CA GLY A 250 10.36 -10.43 19.83
C GLY A 250 9.82 -9.35 18.88
N ALA A 251 9.48 -8.16 19.38
CA ALA A 251 9.06 -7.05 18.52
C ALA A 251 10.26 -6.33 17.86
N TRP A 252 10.04 -5.74 16.69
CA TRP A 252 11.02 -4.85 16.06
C TRP A 252 10.34 -3.73 15.27
N TRP A 253 11.05 -2.62 15.12
CA TRP A 253 10.61 -1.47 14.35
C TRP A 253 10.99 -1.62 12.88
N GLN A 254 10.11 -1.14 11.99
CA GLN A 254 10.36 -0.99 10.57
C GLN A 254 10.14 0.46 10.13
N LEU A 255 10.93 0.90 9.16
CA LEU A 255 10.88 2.22 8.55
C LEU A 255 10.41 2.10 7.10
N TRP A 256 9.49 2.98 6.67
CA TRP A 256 9.07 3.04 5.28
C TRP A 256 10.10 3.79 4.42
N THR A 257 10.57 3.17 3.34
CA THR A 257 11.60 3.74 2.45
C THR A 257 11.03 4.41 1.20
N GLY A 258 9.71 4.48 1.08
CA GLY A 258 9.02 4.96 -0.11
C GLY A 258 8.64 3.85 -1.09
N GLN A 259 9.22 2.65 -0.96
CA GLN A 259 8.92 1.49 -1.79
C GLN A 259 8.50 0.27 -0.96
N GLY A 260 8.99 0.18 0.28
CA GLY A 260 8.71 -0.93 1.17
C GLY A 260 9.07 -0.61 2.61
N TRP A 261 8.78 -1.56 3.49
CA TRP A 261 9.21 -1.51 4.88
C TRP A 261 10.57 -2.19 5.03
N GLU A 262 11.51 -1.49 5.64
CA GLU A 262 12.82 -2.05 5.98
C GLU A 262 12.96 -2.20 7.49
N ASP A 263 13.59 -3.29 7.91
CA ASP A 263 13.87 -3.56 9.32
C ASP A 263 14.83 -2.51 9.87
N PHE A 264 14.34 -1.77 10.86
CA PHE A 264 15.05 -0.65 11.45
C PHE A 264 15.77 -1.05 12.75
N THR A 265 15.16 -1.95 13.52
CA THR A 265 15.83 -2.65 14.63
C THR A 265 15.96 -4.13 14.30
N THR A 266 16.93 -4.81 14.90
CA THR A 266 17.20 -6.24 14.62
C THR A 266 15.96 -7.08 14.95
N PRO A 267 15.43 -7.85 13.98
CA PRO A 267 14.34 -8.80 14.25
C PRO A 267 14.86 -9.94 15.13
N PRO A 268 14.00 -10.61 15.92
CA PRO A 268 14.41 -11.71 16.77
C PRO A 268 15.03 -12.87 15.98
N PRO A 269 15.96 -13.65 16.59
CA PRO A 269 16.60 -14.82 15.97
C PRO A 269 15.63 -16.00 15.89
N SER A 270 14.60 -15.85 15.07
CA SER A 270 13.67 -16.89 14.64
C SER A 270 12.97 -16.39 13.38
N CYS A 271 13.77 -16.20 12.33
CA CYS A 271 13.28 -15.79 11.01
C CYS A 271 14.08 -16.49 9.88
N PRO A 272 13.89 -17.80 9.64
CA PRO A 272 14.34 -18.42 8.41
C PRO A 272 13.39 -18.00 7.28
N GLY A 273 13.64 -16.86 6.62
CA GLY A 273 12.80 -16.42 5.50
C GLY A 273 12.97 -15.01 4.95
N LEU A 274 13.77 -14.15 5.59
CA LEU A 274 14.03 -12.76 5.13
C LEU A 274 15.51 -12.53 4.79
N GLN A 275 16.18 -13.57 4.26
CA GLN A 275 17.50 -13.44 3.66
C GLN A 275 17.38 -13.48 2.14
N ASP A 276 17.77 -12.35 1.55
CA ASP A 276 17.98 -12.06 0.13
C ASP A 276 18.72 -13.20 -0.60
N PRO A 277 18.18 -13.78 -1.70
CA PRO A 277 18.93 -14.68 -2.54
C PRO A 277 19.91 -13.85 -3.39
N ARG A 278 21.21 -13.95 -3.08
CA ARG A 278 22.26 -13.52 -4.00
C ARG A 278 22.26 -14.35 -5.28
#